data_AF-A0A383VG85-F1
#
_entry.id   AF-A0A383VG85-F1
#
_cell.length_a   1.000
_cell.length_b   1.000
_cell.length_c   1.000
_cell.angle_alpha   90.00
_cell.angle_beta   90.00
_cell.angle_gamma   90.00
#
_symmetry.space_group_name_H-M   'P 1'
#
loop_
_entity.id
_entity.type
_entity.pdbx_description
1 polymer ?
#
loop_
_entity_poly.entity_id
_entity_poly.type
_entity_poly.pdbx_seq_one_letter_code
_entity_poly.pdbx_strand_id
1 'polypeptide(L)'
;MSTLAAVTRSASSVQCQGLRQQARPHTRPFTAAVRRSSSYSSSVHARSSKQQQYAWAAGKDMLLKPLQATENDGSTFDYDEPETAKEAIDLGLVLCKQQKWDKALTIFEKGLTLPGTGIKRFRDKPRLISDGEKMASLYNIACCHAQLQDARSGLVALSGCMELGYTDFNQIRTDPDLDFLRKDSRFEGLMDRFQKKSSGFLGLDFSGLFGNK
;
A
#
# COMPACT_ATOMS: atom_id res chain seq x y z
N MET A 1 18.87 11.59 52.43
CA MET A 1 17.62 11.88 53.14
C MET A 1 16.48 11.64 52.17
N SER A 2 15.76 10.55 52.40
CA SER A 2 14.70 10.00 51.56
C SER A 2 13.35 10.60 51.96
N THR A 3 12.50 10.97 51.00
CA THR A 3 11.05 11.02 51.22
C THR A 3 10.32 10.63 49.93
N LEU A 4 9.70 9.45 50.00
CA LEU A 4 8.65 8.92 49.13
C LEU A 4 7.29 9.52 49.55
N ALA A 5 6.41 9.79 48.58
CA ALA A 5 4.94 9.81 48.75
C ALA A 5 4.32 9.62 47.35
N ALA A 6 3.83 8.44 46.97
CA ALA A 6 2.61 7.75 47.38
C ALA A 6 1.31 8.34 46.77
N VAL A 7 0.91 7.64 45.70
CA VAL A 7 -0.40 7.47 45.05
C VAL A 7 -1.63 7.68 45.93
N THR A 8 -2.64 8.38 45.39
CA THR A 8 -4.06 8.04 45.61
C THR A 8 -4.89 8.25 44.34
N ARG A 9 -5.53 7.16 43.87
CA ARG A 9 -6.57 7.13 42.84
C ARG A 9 -7.89 7.66 43.42
N SER A 10 -8.68 8.37 42.62
CA SER A 10 -10.12 8.50 42.84
C SER A 10 -10.85 8.12 41.54
N ALA A 11 -11.58 7.03 41.61
CA ALA A 11 -12.56 6.60 40.62
C ALA A 11 -13.92 7.18 41.06
N SER A 12 -14.68 7.74 40.13
CA SER A 12 -16.08 8.09 40.37
C SER A 12 -16.93 7.55 39.23
N SER A 13 -17.74 6.57 39.61
CA SER A 13 -18.81 5.96 38.84
C SER A 13 -19.99 6.90 38.69
N VAL A 14 -20.55 7.02 37.49
CA VAL A 14 -21.95 7.41 37.28
C VAL A 14 -22.48 6.57 36.11
N GLN A 15 -23.06 5.40 36.39
CA GLN A 15 -24.49 5.14 36.57
C GLN A 15 -25.32 5.31 35.29
N CYS A 16 -25.54 4.18 34.63
CA CYS A 16 -26.56 3.97 33.60
C CYS A 16 -27.97 4.01 34.21
N GLN A 17 -28.85 4.82 33.62
CA GLN A 17 -30.31 4.68 33.65
C GLN A 17 -30.77 5.03 32.22
N GLY A 18 -31.55 4.24 31.48
CA GLY A 18 -32.59 3.32 31.89
C GLY A 18 -33.96 3.96 31.64
N LEU A 19 -34.33 4.17 30.37
CA LEU A 19 -35.72 4.51 29.99
C LEU A 19 -36.24 3.57 28.92
N ARG A 20 -36.99 2.56 29.40
CA ARG A 20 -38.07 1.88 28.69
C ARG A 20 -39.25 2.85 28.55
N GLN A 21 -39.93 2.78 27.40
CA GLN A 21 -41.40 2.83 27.19
C GLN A 21 -41.65 3.22 25.71
N GLN A 22 -42.63 2.76 24.96
CA GLN A 22 -43.58 1.65 25.00
C GLN A 22 -44.16 1.57 23.56
N ALA A 23 -44.61 0.39 23.17
CA ALA A 23 -45.15 0.08 21.85
C ALA A 23 -46.51 0.75 21.56
N ARG A 24 -46.84 0.95 20.28
CA ARG A 24 -48.20 0.72 19.73
C ARG A 24 -48.14 0.16 18.30
N PRO A 25 -48.89 -0.91 18.00
CA PRO A 25 -49.04 -1.46 16.66
C PRO A 25 -50.28 -0.86 15.97
N HIS A 26 -50.18 -0.60 14.67
CA HIS A 26 -51.35 -0.43 13.81
C HIS A 26 -51.26 -1.41 12.64
N THR A 27 -52.08 -2.44 12.73
CA THR A 27 -52.45 -3.34 11.64
C THR A 27 -53.60 -2.71 10.84
N ARG A 28 -53.60 -2.91 9.51
CA ARG A 28 -54.77 -3.24 8.68
C ARG A 28 -54.33 -3.67 7.27
N PRO A 29 -55.15 -4.46 6.53
CA PRO A 29 -54.64 -5.53 5.67
C PRO A 29 -55.07 -5.45 4.19
N PHE A 30 -54.59 -6.44 3.40
CA PHE A 30 -55.01 -6.87 2.05
C PHE A 30 -54.79 -5.86 0.91
N THR A 31 -54.12 -6.18 -0.20
CA THR A 31 -54.47 -7.24 -1.17
C THR A 31 -53.27 -7.82 -1.92
N ALA A 32 -53.54 -8.94 -2.61
CA ALA A 32 -52.60 -9.87 -3.19
C ALA A 32 -52.10 -9.53 -4.61
N ALA A 33 -51.03 -10.23 -4.95
CA ALA A 33 -50.59 -10.67 -6.28
C ALA A 33 -50.00 -9.62 -7.24
N VAL A 34 -48.72 -9.80 -7.58
CA VAL A 34 -48.27 -10.27 -8.91
C VAL A 34 -46.91 -10.93 -8.75
N ARG A 35 -46.82 -12.19 -9.14
CA ARG A 35 -45.56 -12.90 -9.38
C ARG A 35 -44.87 -12.27 -10.60
N ARG A 36 -43.65 -11.77 -10.43
CA ARG A 36 -42.67 -11.72 -11.51
C ARG A 36 -41.41 -12.42 -11.06
N SER A 37 -41.25 -13.63 -11.57
CA SER A 37 -39.98 -14.34 -11.66
C SER A 37 -38.98 -13.47 -12.42
N SER A 38 -38.12 -12.75 -11.69
CA SER A 38 -36.89 -12.21 -12.25
C SER A 38 -35.78 -13.18 -11.87
N SER A 39 -35.41 -13.99 -12.85
CA SER A 39 -34.28 -14.89 -12.84
C SER A 39 -33.03 -14.17 -12.36
N TYR A 40 -32.57 -14.56 -11.18
CA TYR A 40 -31.26 -14.25 -10.65
C TYR A 40 -30.23 -14.94 -11.54
N SER A 41 -29.69 -14.22 -12.51
CA SER A 41 -28.53 -14.67 -13.28
C SER A 41 -27.79 -13.45 -13.79
N SER A 42 -26.74 -13.09 -13.08
CA SER A 42 -25.63 -12.31 -13.60
C SER A 42 -24.39 -12.73 -12.84
N SER A 43 -23.82 -13.82 -13.37
CA SER A 43 -22.38 -14.07 -13.46
C SER A 43 -21.50 -13.21 -12.57
N VAL A 44 -21.01 -13.85 -11.50
CA VAL A 44 -19.77 -13.44 -10.83
C VAL A 44 -18.64 -13.61 -11.83
N HIS A 45 -18.38 -12.58 -12.63
CA HIS A 45 -17.13 -12.50 -13.38
C HIS A 45 -16.01 -12.09 -12.43
N ALA A 46 -15.45 -13.10 -11.77
CA ALA A 46 -14.05 -13.09 -11.41
C ALA A 46 -13.23 -12.91 -12.70
N ARG A 47 -12.75 -11.70 -12.96
CA ARG A 47 -11.69 -11.45 -13.95
C ARG A 47 -10.80 -10.31 -13.47
N SER A 48 -9.69 -10.76 -12.87
CA SER A 48 -8.34 -10.24 -13.04
C SER A 48 -8.15 -8.77 -12.65
N SER A 49 -7.66 -8.59 -11.43
CA SER A 49 -6.69 -7.53 -11.15
C SER A 49 -5.64 -7.59 -12.25
N LYS A 50 -5.72 -6.66 -13.21
CA LYS A 50 -4.58 -6.31 -14.04
C LYS A 50 -3.53 -5.78 -13.07
N GLN A 51 -2.71 -6.71 -12.59
CA GLN A 51 -1.40 -6.45 -12.07
C GLN A 51 -0.73 -5.61 -13.15
N GLN A 52 -0.71 -4.29 -12.93
CA GLN A 52 -0.02 -3.35 -13.79
C GLN A 52 1.44 -3.78 -13.76
N GLN A 53 1.83 -4.46 -14.83
CA GLN A 53 3.19 -4.89 -15.09
C GLN A 53 4.03 -3.62 -15.22
N TYR A 54 4.74 -3.25 -14.16
CA TYR A 54 5.83 -2.30 -14.24
C TYR A 54 7.05 -3.06 -14.79
N ALA A 55 7.01 -3.37 -16.08
CA ALA A 55 8.14 -3.91 -16.81
C ALA A 55 9.03 -2.74 -17.25
N TRP A 56 10.05 -2.41 -16.46
CA TRP A 56 11.12 -1.53 -16.91
C TRP A 56 12.08 -2.40 -17.75
N ALA A 57 11.96 -2.28 -19.08
CA ALA A 57 12.82 -3.00 -20.02
C ALA A 57 14.14 -2.26 -20.20
N ALA A 58 15.23 -3.01 -20.10
CA ALA A 58 16.61 -2.59 -20.29
C ALA A 58 16.87 -2.00 -21.68
N GLY A 59 17.54 -0.84 -21.71
CA GLY A 59 18.18 -0.28 -22.90
C GLY A 59 19.50 0.38 -22.49
N LYS A 60 20.59 -0.36 -22.62
CA LYS A 60 21.98 0.14 -22.52
C LYS A 60 22.38 0.82 -23.82
N ASP A 61 23.38 1.69 -23.68
CA ASP A 61 24.14 2.40 -24.72
C ASP A 61 23.53 3.69 -25.25
N MET A 62 23.74 4.76 -24.46
CA MET A 62 23.94 6.08 -25.04
C MET A 62 25.19 6.73 -24.42
N LEU A 63 26.19 6.85 -25.28
CA LEU A 63 27.49 7.49 -25.10
C LEU A 63 27.41 8.83 -24.34
N LEU A 64 27.82 8.84 -23.07
CA LEU A 64 27.90 10.03 -22.22
C LEU A 64 29.12 10.89 -22.59
N LYS A 65 28.88 12.15 -22.95
CA LYS A 65 29.91 13.21 -22.91
C LYS A 65 30.06 13.71 -21.46
N PRO A 66 31.28 14.10 -21.02
CA PRO A 66 31.49 14.53 -19.65
C PRO A 66 30.86 15.92 -19.45
N LEU A 67 29.83 16.01 -18.61
CA LEU A 67 29.31 17.28 -18.13
C LEU A 67 30.02 17.62 -16.81
N GLN A 68 30.63 18.80 -16.83
CA GLN A 68 31.39 19.38 -15.73
C GLN A 68 30.48 19.58 -14.51
N ALA A 69 30.99 19.21 -13.34
CA ALA A 69 30.35 19.45 -12.06
C ALA A 69 30.30 20.96 -11.78
N THR A 70 29.09 21.52 -11.74
CA THR A 70 28.85 22.81 -11.11
C THR A 70 28.01 22.60 -9.87
N GLU A 71 28.57 23.07 -8.77
CA GLU A 71 28.04 22.98 -7.41
C GLU A 71 26.82 23.90 -7.24
N ASN A 72 25.81 23.40 -6.52
CA ASN A 72 24.71 24.15 -5.89
C ASN A 72 24.18 25.39 -6.63
N ASP A 73 23.22 25.20 -7.52
CA ASP A 73 22.20 26.19 -7.80
C ASP A 73 20.86 25.71 -7.23
N GLY A 74 20.33 26.47 -6.27
CA GLY A 74 18.95 26.36 -5.82
C GLY A 74 17.98 26.79 -6.93
N SER A 75 17.97 26.06 -8.05
CA SER A 75 17.01 26.25 -9.12
C SER A 75 15.69 25.64 -8.69
N THR A 76 14.73 26.53 -8.48
CA THR A 76 13.28 26.30 -8.59
C THR A 76 13.00 25.12 -9.51
N PHE A 77 12.42 24.09 -8.91
CA PHE A 77 12.10 22.81 -9.52
C PHE A 77 11.33 23.04 -10.83
N ASP A 78 11.95 22.82 -12.01
CA ASP A 78 11.29 23.00 -13.33
C ASP A 78 10.18 21.96 -13.63
N TYR A 79 9.71 21.26 -12.60
CA TYR A 79 8.56 20.37 -12.70
C TYR A 79 7.45 20.93 -11.84
N ASP A 80 6.24 20.98 -12.39
CA ASP A 80 5.05 21.27 -11.60
C ASP A 80 5.00 20.31 -10.41
N GLU A 81 4.90 20.90 -9.22
CA GLU A 81 4.90 20.16 -7.98
C GLU A 81 3.67 19.24 -7.93
N PRO A 82 3.80 17.93 -7.69
CA PRO A 82 2.67 17.02 -7.81
C PRO A 82 1.63 17.30 -6.73
N GLU A 83 0.35 17.32 -7.12
CA GLU A 83 -0.79 17.55 -6.24
C GLU A 83 -1.50 16.23 -5.89
N THR A 84 -1.29 15.19 -6.68
CA THR A 84 -1.85 13.85 -6.46
C THR A 84 -0.78 12.78 -6.31
N ALA A 85 -1.12 11.69 -5.63
CA ALA A 85 -0.26 10.52 -5.49
C ALA A 85 0.13 9.94 -6.86
N LYS A 86 -0.80 9.96 -7.82
CA LYS A 86 -0.55 9.50 -9.19
C LYS A 86 0.51 10.35 -9.90
N GLU A 87 0.37 11.67 -9.86
CA GLU A 87 1.35 12.60 -10.47
C GLU A 87 2.72 12.46 -9.83
N ALA A 88 2.77 12.30 -8.50
CA ALA A 88 4.02 12.04 -7.79
C ALA A 88 4.68 10.74 -8.26
N ILE A 89 3.92 9.66 -8.41
CA ILE A 89 4.46 8.39 -8.92
C ILE A 89 4.99 8.58 -10.36
N ASP A 90 4.22 9.21 -11.24
CA ASP A 90 4.61 9.43 -12.63
C ASP A 90 5.89 10.29 -12.73
N LEU A 91 5.97 11.38 -11.96
CA LEU A 91 7.13 12.26 -11.92
C LEU A 91 8.36 11.56 -11.33
N GLY A 92 8.18 10.80 -10.24
CA GLY A 92 9.26 10.01 -9.63
C GLY A 92 9.85 9.01 -10.64
N LEU A 93 9.01 8.35 -11.44
CA LEU A 93 9.47 7.45 -12.49
C LEU A 93 10.25 8.17 -13.60
N VAL A 94 9.86 9.39 -13.96
CA VAL A 94 10.62 10.23 -14.90
C VAL A 94 11.99 10.58 -14.33
N LEU A 95 12.07 10.91 -13.03
CA LEU A 95 13.33 11.22 -12.36
C LEU A 95 14.25 9.99 -12.23
N CYS A 96 13.69 8.80 -11.97
CA CYS A 96 14.44 7.54 -11.98
C CYS A 96 15.09 7.27 -13.34
N LYS A 97 14.37 7.53 -14.45
CA LYS A 97 14.93 7.40 -15.81
C LYS A 97 16.11 8.34 -16.05
N GLN A 98 16.14 9.48 -15.36
CA GLN A 98 17.23 10.45 -15.41
C GLN A 98 18.33 10.16 -14.37
N GLN A 99 18.24 9.05 -13.63
CA GLN A 99 19.14 8.67 -12.54
C GLN A 99 19.23 9.73 -11.41
N LYS A 100 18.18 10.54 -11.25
CA LYS A 100 18.08 11.55 -10.19
C LYS A 100 17.41 10.95 -8.95
N TRP A 101 18.09 9.98 -8.33
CA TRP A 101 17.52 9.13 -7.27
C TRP A 101 17.09 9.91 -6.03
N ASP A 102 17.88 10.90 -5.57
CA ASP A 102 17.54 11.73 -4.41
C ASP A 102 16.24 12.53 -4.63
N LYS A 103 16.08 13.08 -5.84
CA LYS A 103 14.88 13.83 -6.23
C LYS A 103 13.68 12.90 -6.37
N ALA A 104 13.87 11.75 -7.03
CA ALA A 104 12.83 10.73 -7.17
C ALA A 104 12.31 10.25 -5.81
N LEU A 105 13.22 9.97 -4.87
CA LEU A 105 12.91 9.56 -3.51
C LEU A 105 11.99 10.59 -2.82
N THR A 106 12.38 11.86 -2.84
CA THR A 106 11.59 12.96 -2.24
C THR A 106 10.18 13.02 -2.83
N ILE A 107 10.06 12.85 -4.16
CA ILE A 107 8.77 12.88 -4.85
C ILE A 107 7.90 11.68 -4.48
N PHE A 108 8.45 10.47 -4.39
CA PHE A 108 7.69 9.29 -3.98
C PHE A 108 7.23 9.37 -2.52
N GLU A 109 8.08 9.85 -1.61
CA GLU A 109 7.71 10.07 -0.21
C GLU A 109 6.58 11.09 -0.09
N LYS A 110 6.66 12.18 -0.86
CA LYS A 110 5.58 13.15 -0.96
C LYS A 110 4.29 12.49 -1.46
N GLY A 111 4.38 11.63 -2.46
CA GLY A 111 3.27 10.86 -3.02
C GLY A 111 2.46 10.11 -1.95
N LEU A 112 3.11 9.57 -0.92
CA LEU A 112 2.44 8.86 0.20
C LEU A 112 1.52 9.77 1.05
N THR A 113 1.72 11.08 0.98
CA THR A 113 0.95 12.09 1.74
C THR A 113 -0.14 12.77 0.91
N LEU A 114 -0.03 12.67 -0.42
CA LEU A 114 -0.93 13.31 -1.36
C LEU A 114 -2.26 12.55 -1.50
N PRO A 115 -3.34 13.24 -1.91
CA PRO A 115 -4.59 12.57 -2.23
C PRO A 115 -4.41 11.62 -3.42
N GLY A 116 -5.15 10.51 -3.40
CA GLY A 116 -5.06 9.50 -4.44
C GLY A 116 -6.42 8.91 -4.82
N THR A 117 -6.40 7.69 -5.34
CA THR A 117 -7.58 7.03 -5.91
C THR A 117 -8.29 6.09 -4.92
N GLY A 118 -7.89 6.10 -3.66
CA GLY A 118 -8.43 5.25 -2.61
C GLY A 118 -9.83 5.64 -2.10
N ILE A 119 -10.21 4.99 -1.01
CA ILE A 119 -11.53 5.14 -0.39
C ILE A 119 -11.73 6.58 0.10
N LYS A 120 -12.86 7.19 -0.28
CA LYS A 120 -13.28 8.49 0.25
C LYS A 120 -14.01 8.29 1.59
N ARG A 121 -13.38 8.66 2.71
CA ARG A 121 -13.97 8.49 4.06
C ARG A 121 -14.93 9.61 4.46
N PHE A 122 -14.64 10.84 4.04
CA PHE A 122 -15.41 12.02 4.40
C PHE A 122 -15.83 12.78 3.15
N ARG A 123 -16.99 13.44 3.18
CA ARG A 123 -17.52 14.22 2.04
C ARG A 123 -16.59 15.36 1.63
N ASP A 124 -16.07 16.09 2.62
CA ASP A 124 -15.34 17.35 2.40
C ASP A 124 -13.82 17.16 2.31
N LYS A 125 -13.32 15.98 2.70
CA LYS A 125 -11.89 15.65 2.59
C LYS A 125 -11.59 15.01 1.24
N PRO A 126 -10.36 15.19 0.70
CA PRO A 126 -9.98 14.51 -0.52
C PRO A 126 -9.91 12.99 -0.33
N ARG A 127 -9.85 12.25 -1.44
CA ARG A 127 -9.68 10.80 -1.42
C ARG A 127 -8.31 10.46 -0.85
N LEU A 128 -8.27 9.44 0.00
CA LEU A 128 -7.00 8.92 0.49
C LEU A 128 -6.26 8.20 -0.65
N ILE A 129 -4.94 8.12 -0.53
CA ILE A 129 -4.12 7.27 -1.39
C ILE A 129 -4.56 5.79 -1.26
N SER A 130 -4.69 5.11 -2.39
CA SER A 130 -5.04 3.69 -2.47
C SER A 130 -3.87 2.80 -2.03
N ASP A 131 -4.17 1.56 -1.62
CA ASP A 131 -3.11 0.61 -1.24
C ASP A 131 -2.19 0.28 -2.43
N GLY A 132 -2.72 0.26 -3.65
CA GLY A 132 -1.93 0.08 -4.87
C GLY A 132 -0.95 1.23 -5.14
N GLU A 133 -1.37 2.48 -4.96
CA GLU A 133 -0.50 3.65 -5.10
C GLU A 133 0.57 3.69 -3.99
N LYS A 134 0.21 3.36 -2.74
CA LYS A 134 1.17 3.23 -1.64
C LYS A 134 2.20 2.14 -1.93
N MET A 135 1.74 0.98 -2.39
CA MET A 135 2.58 -0.17 -2.73
C MET A 135 3.57 0.19 -3.84
N ALA A 136 3.09 0.81 -4.92
CA ALA A 136 3.95 1.28 -6.01
C ALA A 136 4.99 2.31 -5.52
N SER A 137 4.57 3.28 -4.71
CA SER A 137 5.47 4.30 -4.15
C SER A 137 6.53 3.66 -3.25
N LEU A 138 6.16 2.75 -2.36
CA LEU A 138 7.09 2.07 -1.45
C LEU A 138 8.09 1.17 -2.18
N TYR A 139 7.66 0.47 -3.23
CA TYR A 139 8.57 -0.31 -4.08
C TYR A 139 9.60 0.60 -4.74
N ASN A 140 9.16 1.71 -5.33
CA ASN A 140 10.06 2.65 -5.98
C ASN A 140 10.99 3.37 -4.99
N ILE A 141 10.52 3.68 -3.77
CA ILE A 141 11.35 4.19 -2.67
C ILE A 141 12.43 3.16 -2.32
N ALA A 142 12.10 1.87 -2.25
CA ALA A 142 13.09 0.82 -2.03
C ALA A 142 14.15 0.78 -3.13
N CYS A 143 13.75 0.88 -4.40
CA CYS A 143 14.68 0.99 -5.53
C CYS A 143 15.56 2.24 -5.42
N CYS A 144 15.01 3.40 -5.09
CA CYS A 144 15.79 4.63 -4.94
C CYS A 144 16.83 4.51 -3.82
N HIS A 145 16.45 3.99 -2.65
CA HIS A 145 17.40 3.75 -1.56
C HIS A 145 18.49 2.74 -1.91
N ALA A 146 18.17 1.71 -2.69
CA ALA A 146 19.15 0.75 -3.18
C ALA A 146 20.19 1.42 -4.09
N GLN A 147 19.75 2.31 -5.00
CA GLN A 147 20.63 3.10 -5.86
C GLN A 147 21.48 4.11 -5.06
N LEU A 148 20.92 4.66 -3.97
CA LEU A 148 21.61 5.53 -3.02
C LEU A 148 22.46 4.77 -1.98
N GLN A 149 22.55 3.44 -2.10
CA GLN A 149 23.32 2.56 -1.19
C GLN A 149 22.87 2.62 0.28
N ASP A 150 21.60 2.95 0.55
CA ASP A 150 21.00 2.86 1.88
C ASP A 150 20.17 1.58 2.02
N ALA A 151 20.84 0.49 2.38
CA ALA A 151 20.19 -0.81 2.54
C ALA A 151 19.15 -0.81 3.67
N ARG A 152 19.35 -0.03 4.73
CA ARG A 152 18.46 -0.03 5.89
C ARG A 152 17.10 0.54 5.51
N SER A 153 17.08 1.73 4.92
CA SER A 153 15.83 2.40 4.54
C SER A 153 15.15 1.66 3.38
N GLY A 154 15.94 1.17 2.42
CA GLY A 154 15.43 0.38 1.30
C GLY A 154 14.70 -0.90 1.75
N LEU A 155 15.27 -1.66 2.70
CA LEU A 155 14.62 -2.86 3.24
C LEU A 155 13.35 -2.54 4.04
N VAL A 156 13.31 -1.40 4.75
CA VAL A 156 12.09 -0.95 5.45
C VAL A 156 10.98 -0.64 4.44
N ALA A 157 11.29 0.12 3.39
CA ALA A 157 10.31 0.44 2.34
C ALA A 157 9.82 -0.82 1.62
N LEU A 158 10.74 -1.74 1.27
CA LEU A 158 10.40 -3.02 0.65
C LEU A 158 9.49 -3.86 1.55
N SER A 159 9.78 -3.90 2.86
CA SER A 159 8.92 -4.59 3.83
C SER A 159 7.50 -4.00 3.86
N GLY A 160 7.37 -2.67 3.85
CA GLY A 160 6.08 -1.99 3.81
C GLY A 160 5.28 -2.31 2.54
N CYS A 161 5.96 -2.39 1.39
CA CYS A 161 5.35 -2.82 0.14
C CYS A 161 4.76 -4.24 0.24
N MET A 162 5.49 -5.19 0.83
CA MET A 162 5.01 -6.55 1.05
C MET A 162 3.91 -6.63 2.12
N GLU A 163 3.93 -5.77 3.14
CA GLU A 163 2.86 -5.68 4.14
C GLU A 163 1.53 -5.21 3.54
N LEU A 164 1.58 -4.38 2.49
CA LEU A 164 0.41 -3.99 1.69
C LEU A 164 -0.08 -5.09 0.74
N GLY A 165 0.63 -6.22 0.63
CA GLY A 165 0.21 -7.37 -0.16
C GLY A 165 0.92 -7.52 -1.50
N TYR A 166 2.09 -6.89 -1.71
CA TYR A 166 2.92 -7.17 -2.88
C TYR A 166 3.49 -8.59 -2.79
N THR A 167 3.21 -9.43 -3.80
CA THR A 167 3.56 -10.87 -3.80
C THR A 167 4.45 -11.30 -4.96
N ASP A 168 4.92 -10.39 -5.81
CA ASP A 168 5.84 -10.74 -6.89
C ASP A 168 7.28 -10.87 -6.37
N PHE A 169 7.51 -11.94 -5.61
CA PHE A 169 8.82 -12.23 -5.01
C PHE A 169 9.89 -12.52 -6.06
N ASN A 170 9.49 -12.95 -7.26
CA ASN A 170 10.42 -13.17 -8.36
C ASN A 170 10.98 -11.84 -8.85
N GLN A 171 10.12 -10.83 -9.03
CA GLN A 171 10.56 -9.49 -9.39
C GLN A 171 11.54 -8.94 -8.35
N ILE A 172 11.25 -9.04 -7.05
CA ILE A 172 12.18 -8.57 -5.99
C ILE A 172 13.56 -9.23 -6.11
N ARG A 173 13.62 -10.51 -6.48
CA ARG A 173 14.87 -11.26 -6.61
C ARG A 173 15.65 -10.95 -7.89
N THR A 174 14.98 -10.54 -8.95
CA THR A 174 15.63 -10.33 -10.26
C THR A 174 15.81 -8.87 -10.63
N ASP A 175 15.14 -7.93 -9.95
CA ASP A 175 15.20 -6.51 -10.26
C ASP A 175 16.61 -5.92 -9.99
N PRO A 176 17.43 -5.55 -10.98
CA PRO A 176 18.73 -4.91 -10.77
C PRO A 176 18.68 -3.64 -9.93
N ASP A 177 17.57 -2.90 -9.88
CA ASP A 177 17.49 -1.72 -9.01
C ASP A 177 17.55 -2.10 -7.54
N LEU A 178 17.15 -3.32 -7.19
CA LEU A 178 17.23 -3.87 -5.83
C LEU A 178 18.52 -4.66 -5.55
N ASP A 179 19.49 -4.66 -6.48
CA ASP A 179 20.71 -5.48 -6.36
C ASP A 179 21.51 -5.17 -5.10
N PHE A 180 21.57 -3.91 -4.70
CA PHE A 180 22.23 -3.51 -3.46
C PHE A 180 21.54 -4.08 -2.22
N LEU A 181 20.19 -4.10 -2.19
CA LEU A 181 19.44 -4.63 -1.04
C LEU A 181 19.60 -6.14 -0.91
N ARG A 182 19.66 -6.87 -2.03
CA ARG A 182 19.84 -8.32 -2.04
C ARG A 182 21.16 -8.79 -1.43
N LYS A 183 22.18 -7.94 -1.45
CA LYS A 183 23.49 -8.24 -0.85
C LYS A 183 23.49 -8.11 0.68
N ASP A 184 22.48 -7.45 1.25
CA ASP A 184 22.36 -7.30 2.70
C ASP A 184 21.92 -8.62 3.35
N SER A 185 22.61 -9.01 4.42
CA SER A 185 22.31 -10.23 5.19
C SER A 185 20.85 -10.34 5.70
N ARG A 186 20.16 -9.20 5.85
CA ARG A 186 18.77 -9.14 6.34
C ARG A 186 17.75 -9.45 5.25
N PHE A 187 18.14 -9.41 3.97
CA PHE A 187 17.23 -9.57 2.83
C PHE A 187 16.54 -10.94 2.83
N GLU A 188 17.29 -12.03 2.98
CA GLU A 188 16.68 -13.37 2.97
C GLU A 188 15.73 -13.59 4.15
N GLY A 189 16.06 -13.07 5.34
CA GLY A 189 15.16 -13.10 6.48
C GLY A 189 13.85 -12.35 6.25
N LEU A 190 13.92 -11.23 5.51
CA LEU A 190 12.74 -10.48 5.09
C LEU A 190 11.89 -11.31 4.10
N MET A 191 12.52 -11.89 3.07
CA MET A 191 11.82 -12.69 2.05
C MET A 191 11.12 -13.92 2.63
N ASP A 192 11.79 -14.62 3.54
CA ASP A 192 11.26 -15.79 4.23
C ASP A 192 9.99 -15.48 5.02
N ARG A 193 9.94 -14.33 5.70
CA ARG A 193 8.78 -13.89 6.49
C ARG A 193 7.53 -13.78 5.62
N PHE A 194 7.65 -13.24 4.40
CA PHE A 194 6.48 -12.99 3.54
C PHE A 194 6.10 -14.17 2.66
N GLN A 195 7.07 -14.95 2.17
CA GLN A 195 6.77 -16.15 1.37
C GLN A 195 6.01 -17.22 2.18
N LYS A 196 6.44 -17.48 3.42
CA LYS A 196 5.71 -18.40 4.33
C LYS A 196 4.28 -17.95 4.58
N LYS A 197 4.07 -16.63 4.74
CA LYS A 197 2.75 -16.04 4.93
C LYS A 197 1.86 -16.21 3.69
N SER A 198 2.40 -16.05 2.48
CA SER A 198 1.64 -16.25 1.24
C SER A 198 1.21 -17.70 1.02
N SER A 199 2.02 -18.67 1.46
CA SER A 199 1.72 -20.11 1.30
C SER A 199 0.78 -20.68 2.38
N GLY A 200 0.67 -20.02 3.54
CA GLY A 200 -0.09 -20.54 4.69
C GLY A 200 -1.58 -20.17 4.76
N PHE A 201 -2.11 -19.33 3.87
CA PHE A 201 -3.49 -18.83 3.95
C PHE A 201 -4.52 -19.64 3.13
N LEU A 202 -4.08 -20.58 2.28
CA LEU A 202 -4.97 -21.40 1.44
C LEU A 202 -5.08 -22.87 1.92
N GLY A 203 -4.97 -23.11 3.23
CA GLY A 203 -5.04 -24.43 3.87
C GLY A 203 -6.46 -24.94 4.18
N LEU A 204 -7.45 -24.65 3.33
CA LEU A 204 -8.71 -25.40 3.31
C LEU A 204 -8.49 -26.65 2.46
N ASP A 205 -7.92 -27.68 3.08
CA ASP A 205 -7.85 -29.02 2.50
C ASP A 205 -9.26 -29.64 2.43
N PHE A 206 -9.99 -29.32 1.35
CA PHE A 206 -11.28 -29.94 1.04
C PHE A 206 -11.15 -31.36 0.48
N SER A 207 -9.94 -31.91 0.40
CA SER A 207 -9.72 -33.26 -0.15
C SER A 207 -10.18 -34.39 0.78
N GLY A 208 -10.59 -34.07 2.02
CA GLY A 208 -11.07 -35.04 3.01
C GLY A 208 -12.59 -35.15 3.20
N LEU A 209 -13.43 -34.34 2.54
CA LEU A 209 -14.88 -34.26 2.88
C LEU A 209 -15.82 -35.05 1.94
N PHE A 210 -15.33 -35.75 0.93
CA PHE A 210 -16.16 -36.52 -0.02
C PHE A 210 -15.63 -37.95 -0.29
N GLY A 211 -15.38 -38.73 0.76
CA GLY A 211 -14.94 -40.12 0.65
C GLY A 211 -15.84 -41.13 1.39
N ASN A 212 -16.53 -41.96 0.59
CA ASN A 212 -17.20 -43.24 0.87
C ASN A 212 -18.57 -43.29 1.57
N LYS A 213 -19.60 -43.56 0.75
CA LYS A 213 -20.67 -44.52 1.04
C LYS A 213 -20.55 -45.68 0.06
#